data_AF-A0A7Y2T2Y3-F1
#
_entry.id   AF-A0A7Y2T2Y3-F1
#
_cell.length_a   1.000
_cell.length_b   1.000
_cell.length_c   1.000
_cell.angle_alpha   90.00
_cell.angle_beta   90.00
_cell.angle_gamma   90.00
#
_symmetry.space_group_name_H-M   'P 1'
#
loop_
_entity.id
_entity.type
_entity.pdbx_description
1 polymer ?
#
loop_
_entity_poly.entity_id
_entity_poly.type
_entity_poly.pdbx_seq_one_letter_code
_entity_poly.pdbx_strand_id
1 'polypeptide(L)'
;AAAGMGCHSIRVNLSGSQDPDEWVANSVDGLTQLATYAKEKNVNVIVENHGGLSSNAALLAKVMQTVNMENCGTLPDFGNFCIRRNDPSDYSKGCAEQYDIYQGVEELMPYAKAVSAKSHNFDEAGNETEIDYAKMLQIVKDAGYSGFVGVEYEGNELGEEAGIIATRDLILKSSEMLQ
;
A
#
# COMPACT_ATOMS: atom_id res chain seq x y z
N ALA A 1 -21.18 7.12 1.13
CA ALA A 1 -20.49 7.86 0.04
C ALA A 1 -19.98 6.90 -1.03
N ALA A 2 -18.96 6.07 -0.77
CA ALA A 2 -18.34 5.17 -1.76
C ALA A 2 -19.33 4.41 -2.67
N ALA A 3 -20.29 3.69 -2.09
CA ALA A 3 -21.32 2.98 -2.87
C ALA A 3 -22.17 3.89 -3.76
N GLY A 4 -22.53 5.08 -3.28
CA GLY A 4 -23.29 6.07 -4.07
C GLY A 4 -22.45 6.72 -5.18
N MET A 5 -21.13 6.67 -5.10
CA MET A 5 -20.19 7.15 -6.12
C MET A 5 -19.71 6.04 -7.06
N GLY A 6 -20.14 4.79 -6.85
CA GLY A 6 -19.70 3.64 -7.63
C GLY A 6 -18.27 3.17 -7.35
N CYS A 7 -17.66 3.60 -6.23
CA CYS A 7 -16.34 3.12 -5.83
C CYS A 7 -16.40 1.64 -5.44
N HIS A 8 -15.41 0.84 -5.86
CA HIS A 8 -15.32 -0.57 -5.50
C HIS A 8 -14.71 -0.80 -4.11
N SER A 9 -14.04 0.20 -3.52
CA SER A 9 -13.30 0.03 -2.26
C SER A 9 -13.21 1.32 -1.46
N ILE A 10 -12.97 1.18 -0.16
CA ILE A 10 -12.52 2.24 0.75
C ILE A 10 -11.23 1.80 1.42
N ARG A 11 -10.26 2.72 1.56
CA ARG A 11 -9.02 2.48 2.30
C ARG A 11 -9.19 2.89 3.77
N VAL A 12 -8.68 2.09 4.68
CA VAL A 12 -8.65 2.38 6.14
C VAL A 12 -7.26 2.10 6.72
N ASN A 13 -7.01 2.61 7.93
CA ASN A 13 -5.78 2.40 8.67
C ASN A 13 -5.97 1.36 9.79
N LEU A 14 -4.86 0.72 10.19
CA LEU A 14 -4.78 -0.14 11.37
C LEU A 14 -3.82 0.47 12.40
N SER A 15 -4.25 1.57 13.02
CA SER A 15 -3.51 2.21 14.12
C SER A 15 -4.03 1.72 15.47
N GLY A 16 -3.20 1.75 16.52
CA GLY A 16 -3.61 1.34 17.86
C GLY A 16 -2.44 0.87 18.69
N SER A 17 -2.50 -0.39 19.13
CA SER A 17 -1.43 -1.00 19.93
C SER A 17 -0.12 -1.14 19.14
N GLN A 18 0.99 -1.09 19.86
CA GLN A 18 2.32 -1.43 19.35
C GLN A 18 2.73 -2.86 19.74
N ASP A 19 1.92 -3.54 20.55
CA ASP A 19 2.06 -4.97 20.80
C ASP A 19 1.48 -5.75 19.62
N PRO A 20 2.26 -6.60 18.93
CA PRO A 20 1.79 -7.30 17.74
C PRO A 20 0.58 -8.21 17.94
N ASP A 21 0.47 -8.87 19.09
CA ASP A 21 -0.63 -9.81 19.34
C ASP A 21 -1.93 -9.05 19.61
N GLU A 22 -1.88 -7.98 20.40
CA GLU A 22 -3.00 -7.08 20.62
C GLU A 22 -3.41 -6.36 19.32
N TRP A 23 -2.44 -5.87 18.56
CA TRP A 23 -2.68 -5.19 17.29
C TRP A 23 -3.38 -6.10 16.28
N VAL A 24 -2.93 -7.36 16.13
CA VAL A 24 -3.58 -8.33 15.25
C VAL A 24 -5.01 -8.59 15.73
N ALA A 25 -5.23 -8.86 17.02
CA ALA A 25 -6.55 -9.14 17.55
C ALA A 25 -7.55 -7.99 17.32
N ASN A 26 -7.14 -6.76 17.62
CA ASN A 26 -7.97 -5.57 17.44
C ASN A 26 -8.22 -5.26 15.96
N SER A 27 -7.21 -5.45 15.11
CA SER A 27 -7.32 -5.23 13.66
C SER A 27 -8.30 -6.21 13.02
N VAL A 28 -8.25 -7.49 13.41
CA VAL A 28 -9.18 -8.52 12.93
C VAL A 28 -10.61 -8.16 13.35
N ASP A 29 -10.83 -7.84 14.62
CA ASP A 29 -12.18 -7.47 15.10
C ASP A 29 -12.75 -6.25 14.34
N GLY A 30 -11.99 -5.17 14.24
CA GLY A 30 -12.43 -3.95 13.56
C GLY A 30 -12.69 -4.15 12.06
N LEU A 31 -11.80 -4.86 11.37
CA LEU A 31 -11.97 -5.14 9.93
C LEU A 31 -13.12 -6.10 9.66
N THR A 32 -13.30 -7.14 10.48
CA THR A 32 -14.43 -8.07 10.32
C THR A 32 -15.75 -7.31 10.42
N GLN A 33 -15.94 -6.48 11.45
CA GLN A 33 -17.17 -5.69 11.61
C GLN A 33 -17.39 -4.73 10.43
N LEU A 34 -16.35 -4.01 10.00
CA LEU A 34 -16.46 -3.05 8.90
C LEU A 34 -16.71 -3.75 7.55
N ALA A 35 -16.02 -4.85 7.28
CA ALA A 35 -16.20 -5.64 6.07
C ALA A 35 -17.58 -6.30 6.00
N THR A 36 -18.13 -6.77 7.13
CA THR A 36 -19.52 -7.27 7.21
C THR A 36 -20.51 -6.19 6.77
N TYR A 37 -20.36 -4.96 7.29
CA TYR A 37 -21.23 -3.85 6.90
C TYR A 37 -21.04 -3.42 5.43
N ALA A 38 -19.80 -3.43 4.94
CA ALA A 38 -19.46 -3.00 3.59
C ALA A 38 -19.90 -4.01 2.51
N LYS A 39 -19.98 -5.30 2.87
CA LYS A 39 -20.40 -6.38 1.96
C LYS A 39 -21.79 -6.14 1.37
N GLU A 40 -22.74 -5.69 2.18
CA GLU A 40 -24.12 -5.38 1.74
C GLU A 40 -24.17 -4.23 0.70
N LYS A 41 -23.08 -3.49 0.56
CA LYS A 41 -22.97 -2.31 -0.32
C LYS A 41 -22.07 -2.59 -1.52
N ASN A 42 -21.59 -3.83 -1.68
CA ASN A 42 -20.63 -4.21 -2.71
C ASN A 42 -19.36 -3.33 -2.70
N VAL A 43 -18.86 -3.02 -1.50
CA VAL A 43 -17.64 -2.24 -1.29
C VAL A 43 -16.62 -3.10 -0.54
N ASN A 44 -15.38 -3.11 -1.02
CA ASN A 44 -14.27 -3.73 -0.30
C ASN A 44 -13.72 -2.77 0.77
N VAL A 45 -13.20 -3.34 1.85
CA VAL A 45 -12.43 -2.65 2.88
C VAL A 45 -10.97 -3.04 2.68
N ILE A 46 -10.13 -2.08 2.32
CA ILE A 46 -8.71 -2.33 2.08
C ILE A 46 -7.83 -1.57 3.07
N VAL A 47 -6.73 -2.21 3.47
CA VAL A 47 -5.72 -1.61 4.32
C VAL A 47 -4.46 -1.34 3.51
N GLU A 48 -3.97 -0.12 3.60
CA GLU A 48 -2.67 0.25 3.06
C GLU A 48 -1.61 0.07 4.14
N ASN A 49 -0.43 -0.47 3.78
CA ASN A 49 0.74 -0.37 4.63
C ASN A 49 1.07 1.12 4.81
N HIS A 50 1.07 1.64 6.03
CA HIS A 50 1.08 3.09 6.26
C HIS A 50 1.73 3.48 7.61
N GLY A 51 2.85 2.83 7.93
CA GLY A 51 3.62 3.03 9.15
C GLY A 51 3.20 2.11 10.30
N GLY A 52 4.07 1.98 11.31
CA GLY A 52 3.81 1.11 12.45
C GLY A 52 3.72 -0.36 12.03
N LEU A 53 2.93 -1.14 12.75
CA LEU A 53 2.76 -2.57 12.45
C LEU A 53 2.07 -2.85 11.11
N SER A 54 1.36 -1.87 10.52
CA SER A 54 0.82 -2.00 9.17
C SER A 54 1.90 -2.04 8.07
N SER A 55 3.09 -1.51 8.36
CA SER A 55 4.26 -1.59 7.48
C SER A 55 5.06 -2.89 7.64
N ASN A 56 4.70 -3.75 8.60
CA ASN A 56 5.21 -5.12 8.65
C ASN A 56 4.26 -6.00 7.82
N ALA A 57 4.67 -6.31 6.59
CA ALA A 57 3.79 -6.98 5.63
C ALA A 57 3.34 -8.37 6.09
N ALA A 58 4.21 -9.13 6.76
CA ALA A 58 3.84 -10.44 7.32
C ALA A 58 2.74 -10.32 8.40
N LEU A 59 2.80 -9.29 9.25
CA LEU A 59 1.74 -9.04 10.24
C LEU A 59 0.44 -8.60 9.57
N LEU A 60 0.50 -7.70 8.59
CA LEU A 60 -0.69 -7.27 7.85
C LEU A 60 -1.31 -8.42 7.06
N ALA A 61 -0.51 -9.28 6.42
CA ALA A 61 -0.96 -10.50 5.77
C ALA A 61 -1.61 -11.48 6.75
N LYS A 62 -1.05 -11.65 7.96
CA LYS A 62 -1.66 -12.45 9.04
C LYS A 62 -3.05 -11.92 9.43
N VAL A 63 -3.23 -10.60 9.50
CA VAL A 63 -4.56 -9.99 9.73
C VAL A 63 -5.52 -10.38 8.60
N MET A 64 -5.12 -10.22 7.33
CA MET A 64 -5.98 -10.56 6.19
C MET A 64 -6.38 -12.04 6.15
N GLN A 65 -5.43 -12.94 6.44
CA GLN A 65 -5.69 -14.38 6.56
C GLN A 65 -6.69 -14.70 7.67
N THR A 66 -6.63 -13.98 8.78
CA THR A 66 -7.50 -14.22 9.94
C THR A 66 -8.89 -13.65 9.71
N VAL A 67 -9.00 -12.46 9.10
CA VAL A 67 -10.30 -11.88 8.71
C VAL A 67 -11.01 -12.77 7.70
N ASN A 68 -10.29 -13.30 6.71
CA ASN A 68 -10.78 -14.29 5.75
C ASN A 68 -12.12 -13.92 5.06
N MET A 69 -12.24 -12.68 4.61
CA MET A 69 -13.43 -12.18 3.90
C MET A 69 -13.03 -11.71 2.50
N GLU A 70 -13.77 -12.14 1.47
CA GLU A 70 -13.47 -11.80 0.07
C GLU A 70 -13.46 -10.29 -0.21
N ASN A 71 -14.27 -9.51 0.52
CA ASN A 71 -14.35 -8.05 0.42
C ASN A 71 -13.45 -7.32 1.44
N CYS A 72 -12.50 -8.01 2.08
CA CYS A 72 -11.44 -7.40 2.87
C CYS A 72 -10.09 -7.72 2.22
N GLY A 73 -9.18 -6.75 2.19
CA GLY A 73 -7.89 -6.94 1.54
C GLY A 73 -6.91 -5.80 1.76
N THR A 74 -5.96 -5.68 0.85
CA THR A 74 -4.86 -4.73 0.93
C THR A 74 -4.89 -3.72 -0.21
N LEU A 75 -4.24 -2.59 0.05
CA LEU A 75 -3.74 -1.64 -0.93
C LEU A 75 -2.21 -1.62 -0.77
N PRO A 76 -1.45 -2.51 -1.43
CA PRO A 76 0.00 -2.47 -1.32
C PRO A 76 0.51 -1.14 -1.88
N ASP A 77 1.18 -0.39 -1.02
CA ASP A 77 1.89 0.84 -1.35
C ASP A 77 3.38 0.54 -1.51
N PHE A 78 4.00 1.07 -2.56
CA PHE A 78 5.39 0.73 -2.92
C PHE A 78 6.44 1.25 -1.93
N GLY A 79 6.15 2.29 -1.14
CA GLY A 79 7.14 2.96 -0.29
C GLY A 79 6.87 2.87 1.22
N ASN A 80 5.63 2.67 1.63
CA ASN A 80 5.19 2.80 3.03
C ASN A 80 5.55 1.57 3.90
N PHE A 81 6.83 1.26 4.05
CA PHE A 81 7.34 0.11 4.81
C PHE A 81 8.16 0.48 6.05
N CYS A 82 8.07 1.73 6.51
CA CYS A 82 8.70 2.14 7.76
C CYS A 82 7.89 1.70 8.98
N ILE A 83 8.32 0.64 9.65
CA ILE A 83 7.67 0.12 10.87
C ILE A 83 7.86 1.10 12.02
N ARG A 84 9.08 1.59 12.22
CA ARG A 84 9.40 2.51 13.31
C ARG A 84 10.28 3.64 12.82
N ARG A 85 9.85 4.88 13.05
CA ARG A 85 10.60 6.09 12.72
C ARG A 85 11.74 6.34 13.71
N ASN A 86 12.78 7.03 13.26
CA ASN A 86 13.82 7.55 14.15
C ASN A 86 13.25 8.59 15.13
N ASP A 87 12.29 9.40 14.66
CA ASP A 87 11.48 10.29 15.47
C ASP A 87 10.00 10.13 15.09
N PRO A 88 9.12 9.70 16.01
CA PRO A 88 7.69 9.59 15.74
C PRO A 88 7.00 10.92 15.41
N SER A 89 7.61 12.06 15.77
CA SER A 89 7.08 13.41 15.55
C SER A 89 7.67 14.12 14.32
N ASP A 90 8.77 13.61 13.76
CA ASP A 90 9.46 14.22 12.62
C ASP A 90 9.79 13.17 11.55
N TYR A 91 8.98 13.17 10.48
CA TYR A 91 9.09 12.22 9.38
C TYR A 91 10.39 12.39 8.60
N SER A 92 11.04 13.57 8.66
CA SER A 92 12.31 13.84 7.99
C SER A 92 13.50 13.13 8.64
N LYS A 93 13.33 12.60 9.87
CA LYS A 93 14.39 11.84 10.55
C LYS A 93 14.59 10.44 9.99
N GLY A 94 13.77 10.02 9.02
CA GLY A 94 13.87 8.73 8.37
C GLY A 94 13.41 7.56 9.24
N CYS A 95 13.72 6.35 8.78
CA CYS A 95 13.26 5.12 9.39
C CYS A 95 14.32 4.45 10.27
N ALA A 96 13.93 4.05 11.47
CA ALA A 96 14.77 3.27 12.38
C ALA A 96 14.65 1.76 12.13
N GLU A 97 13.51 1.32 11.59
CA GLU A 97 13.19 -0.07 11.30
C GLU A 97 12.28 -0.15 10.08
N GLN A 98 12.85 -0.63 8.98
CA GLN A 98 12.24 -0.68 7.67
C GLN A 98 12.01 -2.14 7.26
N TYR A 99 10.83 -2.46 6.73
CA TYR A 99 10.56 -3.72 6.07
C TYR A 99 11.05 -3.67 4.62
N ASP A 100 11.52 -4.79 4.06
CA ASP A 100 11.91 -4.81 2.64
C ASP A 100 10.68 -4.54 1.77
N ILE A 101 10.77 -3.53 0.91
CA ILE A 101 9.62 -3.04 0.14
C ILE A 101 9.13 -4.07 -0.89
N TYR A 102 10.04 -4.86 -1.48
CA TYR A 102 9.71 -5.80 -2.54
C TYR A 102 9.08 -7.06 -1.94
N GLN A 103 9.69 -7.60 -0.88
CA GLN A 103 9.11 -8.67 -0.08
C GLN A 103 7.75 -8.23 0.48
N GLY A 104 7.68 -7.01 0.98
CA GLY A 104 6.46 -6.47 1.58
C GLY A 104 5.31 -6.39 0.59
N VAL A 105 5.55 -5.86 -0.62
CA VAL A 105 4.52 -5.87 -1.67
C VAL A 105 4.15 -7.30 -2.06
N GLU A 106 5.13 -8.19 -2.29
CA GLU A 106 4.88 -9.60 -2.64
C GLU A 106 3.98 -10.32 -1.62
N GLU A 107 4.22 -10.12 -0.32
CA GLU A 107 3.41 -10.71 0.76
C GLU A 107 1.98 -10.13 0.84
N LEU A 108 1.78 -8.89 0.40
CA LEU A 108 0.47 -8.23 0.44
C LEU A 108 -0.35 -8.42 -0.85
N MET A 109 0.29 -8.72 -1.98
CA MET A 109 -0.37 -8.91 -3.28
C MET A 109 -1.50 -9.96 -3.29
N PRO A 110 -1.43 -11.10 -2.56
CA PRO A 110 -2.52 -12.07 -2.51
C PRO A 110 -3.87 -11.51 -2.01
N TYR A 111 -3.83 -10.38 -1.30
CA TYR A 111 -5.00 -9.71 -0.74
C TYR A 111 -5.36 -8.41 -1.47
N ALA A 112 -4.59 -8.02 -2.49
CA ALA A 112 -4.68 -6.71 -3.11
C ALA A 112 -6.03 -6.51 -3.83
N LYS A 113 -6.67 -5.37 -3.58
CA LYS A 113 -7.82 -4.88 -4.39
C LYS A 113 -7.51 -3.56 -5.11
N ALA A 114 -6.43 -2.90 -4.74
CA ALA A 114 -5.86 -1.70 -5.35
C ALA A 114 -4.34 -1.72 -5.11
N VAL A 115 -3.57 -0.93 -5.85
CA VAL A 115 -2.12 -0.75 -5.67
C VAL A 115 -1.80 0.74 -5.66
N SER A 116 -0.93 1.21 -4.76
CA SER A 116 -0.42 2.58 -4.75
C SER A 116 1.03 2.60 -5.22
N ALA A 117 1.27 3.33 -6.31
CA ALA A 117 2.60 3.58 -6.86
C ALA A 117 3.22 4.82 -6.24
N LYS A 118 3.61 4.70 -4.96
CA LYS A 118 4.34 5.73 -4.22
C LYS A 118 5.63 6.13 -4.91
N SER A 119 5.82 7.43 -5.11
CA SER A 119 7.09 8.01 -5.57
C SER A 119 7.46 9.28 -4.78
N HIS A 120 8.75 9.58 -4.75
CA HIS A 120 9.26 10.81 -4.15
C HIS A 120 10.13 11.60 -5.12
N ASN A 121 11.24 11.04 -5.58
CA ASN A 121 12.20 11.79 -6.39
C ASN A 121 12.59 10.99 -7.63
N PHE A 122 12.96 11.72 -8.69
CA PHE A 122 13.25 11.15 -10.00
C PHE A 122 14.65 11.55 -10.47
N ASP A 123 15.39 10.60 -11.06
CA ASP A 123 16.66 10.88 -11.71
C ASP A 123 16.47 11.61 -13.07
N GLU A 124 17.58 12.00 -13.72
CA GLU A 124 17.53 12.67 -15.03
C GLU A 124 16.88 11.81 -16.14
N ALA A 125 16.80 10.50 -15.96
CA ALA A 125 16.14 9.56 -16.86
C ALA A 125 14.66 9.31 -16.50
N GLY A 126 14.15 9.98 -15.47
CA GLY A 126 12.78 9.87 -14.99
C GLY A 126 12.50 8.59 -14.18
N ASN A 127 13.51 7.91 -13.68
CA ASN A 127 13.34 6.76 -12.78
C ASN A 127 13.21 7.22 -11.33
N GLU A 128 12.40 6.53 -10.52
CA GLU A 128 12.36 6.80 -9.08
C GLU A 128 13.71 6.44 -8.45
N THR A 129 14.21 7.28 -7.54
CA THR A 129 15.58 7.18 -7.02
C THR A 129 15.80 6.10 -5.94
N GLU A 130 14.74 5.64 -5.30
CA GLU A 130 14.75 4.69 -4.18
C GLU A 130 14.05 3.37 -4.51
N ILE A 131 13.11 3.38 -5.45
CA ILE A 131 12.26 2.25 -5.82
C ILE A 131 12.52 1.86 -7.28
N ASP A 132 12.95 0.61 -7.51
CA ASP A 132 12.99 0.03 -8.85
C ASP A 132 11.57 -0.34 -9.28
N TYR A 133 10.96 0.54 -10.07
CA TYR A 133 9.59 0.37 -10.56
C TYR A 133 9.44 -0.81 -11.52
N ALA A 134 10.48 -1.18 -12.29
CA ALA A 134 10.39 -2.34 -13.18
C ALA A 134 10.28 -3.63 -12.35
N LYS A 135 11.12 -3.76 -11.31
CA LYS A 135 11.05 -4.87 -10.36
C LYS A 135 9.72 -4.87 -9.59
N MET A 136 9.28 -3.71 -9.12
CA MET A 136 8.03 -3.60 -8.35
C MET A 136 6.80 -3.98 -9.18
N LEU A 137 6.72 -3.49 -10.42
CA LEU A 137 5.62 -3.84 -11.33
C LEU A 137 5.69 -5.31 -11.78
N GLN A 138 6.87 -5.92 -11.85
CA GLN A 138 6.98 -7.36 -12.11
C GLN A 138 6.35 -8.17 -10.97
N ILE A 139 6.57 -7.80 -9.70
CA ILE A 139 5.90 -8.45 -8.55
C ILE A 139 4.37 -8.32 -8.66
N VAL A 140 3.88 -7.13 -9.01
CA VAL A 140 2.44 -6.89 -9.22
C VAL A 140 1.89 -7.77 -10.35
N LYS A 141 2.62 -7.87 -11.47
CA LYS A 141 2.26 -8.70 -12.63
C LYS A 141 2.27 -10.20 -12.29
N ASP A 142 3.31 -10.68 -11.61
CA ASP A 142 3.49 -12.09 -11.24
C ASP A 142 2.41 -12.56 -10.27
N ALA A 143 1.88 -11.65 -9.44
CA ALA A 143 0.71 -11.91 -8.61
C ALA A 143 -0.61 -11.98 -9.39
N GLY A 144 -0.61 -11.72 -10.70
CA GLY A 144 -1.80 -11.75 -11.56
C GLY A 144 -2.73 -10.56 -11.37
N TYR A 145 -2.25 -9.44 -10.81
CA TYR A 145 -3.07 -8.25 -10.57
C TYR A 145 -3.39 -7.54 -11.89
N SER A 146 -4.68 -7.28 -12.12
CA SER A 146 -5.18 -6.64 -13.35
C SER A 146 -6.05 -5.41 -13.07
N GLY A 147 -6.00 -4.88 -11.84
CA GLY A 147 -6.75 -3.69 -11.45
C GLY A 147 -5.98 -2.40 -11.71
N PHE A 148 -6.38 -1.32 -11.03
CA PHE A 148 -5.73 -0.02 -11.16
C PHE A 148 -4.47 0.09 -10.29
N VAL A 149 -3.40 0.62 -10.88
CA VAL A 149 -2.23 1.12 -10.16
C VAL A 149 -2.41 2.63 -10.02
N GLY A 150 -2.65 3.09 -8.79
CA GLY A 150 -2.89 4.49 -8.47
C GLY A 150 -1.57 5.26 -8.36
N VAL A 151 -1.50 6.43 -8.98
CA VAL A 151 -0.37 7.35 -8.81
C VAL A 151 -0.46 8.03 -7.44
N GLU A 152 0.61 7.94 -6.66
CA GLU A 152 0.75 8.67 -5.40
C GLU A 152 2.14 9.31 -5.32
N TYR A 153 2.20 10.62 -5.56
CA TYR A 153 3.45 11.39 -5.46
C TYR A 153 3.50 12.11 -4.11
N GLU A 154 4.56 11.86 -3.35
CA GLU A 154 4.80 12.47 -2.02
C GLU A 154 6.18 13.15 -1.95
N GLY A 155 6.78 13.42 -3.12
CA GLY A 155 8.04 14.14 -3.23
C GLY A 155 7.94 15.63 -2.94
N ASN A 156 9.10 16.26 -2.80
CA ASN A 156 9.20 17.70 -2.50
C ASN A 156 10.01 18.50 -3.54
N GLU A 157 10.61 17.85 -4.55
CA GLU A 157 11.39 18.52 -5.59
C GLU A 157 10.51 19.05 -6.74
N LEU A 158 9.57 18.22 -7.22
CA LEU A 158 8.58 18.62 -8.21
C LEU A 158 7.31 19.13 -7.52
N GLY A 159 6.60 20.05 -8.18
CA GLY A 159 5.25 20.42 -7.79
C GLY A 159 4.26 19.26 -7.97
N GLU A 160 3.14 19.30 -7.25
CA GLU A 160 2.13 18.23 -7.20
C GLU A 160 1.75 17.68 -8.59
N GLU A 161 1.30 18.54 -9.51
CA GLU A 161 0.89 18.13 -10.87
C GLU A 161 2.05 17.48 -11.65
N ALA A 162 3.24 18.06 -11.57
CA ALA A 162 4.41 17.57 -12.27
C ALA A 162 4.87 16.21 -11.71
N GLY A 163 4.83 16.03 -10.40
CA GLY A 163 5.14 14.76 -9.74
C GLY A 163 4.13 13.66 -10.08
N ILE A 164 2.84 13.97 -10.13
CA ILE A 164 1.79 13.04 -10.57
C ILE A 164 2.04 12.60 -12.02
N ILE A 165 2.34 13.54 -12.91
CA ILE A 165 2.66 13.24 -14.32
C ILE A 165 3.92 12.38 -14.41
N ALA A 166 4.98 12.71 -13.69
CA ALA A 166 6.23 11.96 -13.67
C ALA A 166 6.03 10.52 -13.18
N THR A 167 5.23 10.32 -12.13
CA THR A 167 4.90 8.99 -11.61
C THR A 167 4.13 8.16 -12.64
N ARG A 168 3.13 8.75 -13.31
CA ARG A 168 2.38 8.09 -14.39
C ARG A 168 3.32 7.65 -15.51
N ASP A 169 4.19 8.55 -15.96
CA ASP A 169 5.10 8.28 -17.07
C ASP A 169 6.13 7.22 -16.69
N LEU A 170 6.59 7.21 -15.43
CA LEU A 170 7.43 6.14 -14.88
C LEU A 170 6.73 4.78 -14.89
N ILE A 171 5.46 4.70 -14.48
CA ILE A 171 4.69 3.45 -14.52
C ILE A 171 4.57 2.94 -15.96
N LEU A 172 4.20 3.81 -16.90
CA LEU A 172 4.06 3.46 -18.31
C LEU A 172 5.39 2.97 -18.89
N LYS A 173 6.47 3.73 -18.71
CA LYS A 173 7.83 3.36 -19.14
C LYS A 173 8.28 2.03 -18.54
N SER A 174 8.02 1.82 -17.25
CA SER A 174 8.43 0.60 -16.54
C SER A 174 7.64 -0.64 -16.98
N SER A 175 6.37 -0.45 -17.35
CA SER A 175 5.52 -1.53 -17.85
C SER A 175 6.00 -2.15 -19.16
N GLU A 176 6.74 -1.39 -19.98
CA GLU A 176 7.31 -1.86 -21.24
C GLU A 176 8.47 -2.85 -21.02
N MET A 177 9.03 -2.92 -19.81
CA MET A 177 10.17 -3.77 -19.45
C MET A 177 9.77 -5.10 -18.81
N LEU A 178 8.47 -5.33 -18.56
CA LEU A 178 7.98 -6.51 -17.86
C LEU A 178 8.08 -7.78 -18.73
N GLN A 179 8.54 -8.88 -18.12
CA GLN A 179 8.66 -10.20 -18.75
C GLN A 179 7.34 -10.97 -18.68
#